data_AF-A0A2J0MFZ4-F1
#
_entry.id   AF-A0A2J0MFZ4-F1
#
_cell.length_a   1.000
_cell.length_b   1.000
_cell.length_c   1.000
_cell.angle_alpha   90.00
_cell.angle_beta   90.00
_cell.angle_gamma   90.00
#
_symmetry.space_group_name_H-M   'P 1'
#
loop_
_entity.id
_entity.type
_entity.pdbx_description
1 polymer ?
#
loop_
_entity_poly.entity_id
_entity_poly.type
_entity_poly.pdbx_seq_one_letter_code
_entity_poly.pdbx_strand_id
1 'polypeptide(L)'
;MNKYLNFNGFVQIGVVSFTLLGFLLTGLKLPEWGLASNLVAQPFWLYSSYKSWKEANQISSFFTTIIITFVLLFGVINYWFF
;
A
#
# COMPACT_ATOMS: atom_id res chain seq x y z
N MET A 1 -9.53 -0.49 -27.27
CA MET A 1 -9.16 0.80 -26.63
C MET A 1 -10.03 0.88 -25.37
N ASN A 2 -9.59 0.72 -24.11
CA ASN A 2 -8.29 0.85 -23.45
C ASN A 2 -8.00 -0.39 -22.57
N LYS A 3 -7.00 -1.20 -22.94
CA LYS A 3 -6.59 -2.39 -22.15
C LYS A 3 -5.90 -2.02 -20.83
N TYR A 4 -5.48 -0.76 -20.69
CA TYR A 4 -4.69 -0.21 -19.56
C TYR A 4 -5.51 0.56 -18.52
N LEU A 5 -6.69 1.09 -18.88
CA LEU A 5 -7.60 1.77 -17.95
C LEU A 5 -8.68 0.80 -17.45
N ASN A 6 -8.24 -0.31 -16.87
CA ASN A 6 -9.11 -1.23 -16.16
C ASN A 6 -8.85 -1.11 -14.64
N PHE A 7 -9.68 -1.76 -13.83
CA PHE A 7 -9.53 -1.74 -12.38
C PHE A 7 -8.12 -2.18 -11.92
N ASN A 8 -7.51 -3.14 -12.60
CA ASN A 8 -6.13 -3.57 -12.29
C ASN A 8 -5.11 -2.46 -12.56
N GLY A 9 -5.26 -1.71 -13.66
CA GLY A 9 -4.41 -0.58 -13.98
C GLY A 9 -4.53 0.54 -12.94
N PHE A 10 -5.76 0.85 -12.50
CA PHE A 10 -6.00 1.80 -11.40
C PHE A 10 -5.30 1.37 -10.10
N VAL A 11 -5.43 0.09 -9.73
CA VAL A 11 -4.76 -0.47 -8.54
C VAL A 11 -3.25 -0.36 -8.67
N GLN A 12 -2.67 -0.75 -9.82
CA GLN A 12 -1.22 -0.69 -10.03
C GLN A 12 -0.69 0.74 -9.93
N ILE A 13 -1.38 1.70 -10.54
CA ILE A 13 -1.04 3.13 -10.41
C ILE A 13 -1.12 3.55 -8.95
N GLY A 14 -2.16 3.16 -8.22
CA GLY A 14 -2.31 3.44 -6.79
C GLY A 14 -1.16 2.89 -5.96
N VAL A 15 -0.83 1.60 -6.11
CA VAL A 15 0.30 0.95 -5.43
C VAL A 15 1.58 1.74 -5.67
N VAL A 16 1.95 1.94 -6.94
CA VAL A 16 3.22 2.58 -7.30
C VAL A 16 3.27 4.03 -6.79
N SER A 17 2.20 4.79 -7.00
CA SER A 17 2.18 6.22 -6.64
C SER A 17 2.28 6.43 -5.14
N PHE A 18 1.46 5.75 -4.35
CA PHE A 18 1.42 5.96 -2.91
C PHE A 18 2.61 5.33 -2.18
N THR A 19 3.13 4.20 -2.65
CA THR A 19 4.35 3.60 -2.09
C THR A 19 5.59 4.45 -2.41
N LEU A 20 5.75 4.92 -3.66
CA LEU A 20 6.86 5.82 -4.00
C LEU A 20 6.77 7.14 -3.23
N LEU A 21 5.58 7.74 -3.16
CA LEU A 21 5.35 8.96 -2.38
C LEU A 21 5.66 8.73 -0.89
N GLY A 22 5.27 7.58 -0.34
CA GLY A 22 5.58 7.20 1.04
C GLY A 22 7.08 7.13 1.31
N PHE A 23 7.85 6.50 0.42
CA PHE A 23 9.32 6.46 0.52
C PHE A 23 9.95 7.84 0.33
N LEU A 24 9.47 8.62 -0.63
CA LEU A 24 9.97 9.97 -0.89
C LEU A 24 9.79 10.87 0.33
N LEU A 25 8.59 10.90 0.90
CA LEU A 25 8.28 11.74 2.08
C LEU A 25 9.09 11.31 3.30
N THR A 26 9.24 10.00 3.52
CA THR A 26 10.12 9.48 4.57
C THR A 26 11.57 9.93 4.36
N GLY A 27 12.07 9.84 3.13
CA GLY A 27 13.43 10.26 2.76
C GLY A 27 13.64 11.78 2.88
N LEU A 28 12.60 12.58 2.67
CA LEU A 28 12.60 14.03 2.84
C LEU A 28 12.47 14.48 4.29
N LYS A 29 12.55 13.56 5.26
CA LYS A 29 12.36 13.81 6.69
C LYS A 29 10.96 14.33 7.03
N LEU A 30 9.95 13.89 6.27
CA LEU A 30 8.52 14.06 6.56
C LEU A 30 7.89 12.68 6.83
N PRO A 31 8.35 11.97 7.89
CA PRO A 31 7.98 10.58 8.15
C PRO A 31 6.49 10.40 8.42
N GLU A 32 5.81 11.40 8.95
CA GLU A 32 4.37 11.36 9.16
C GLU A 32 3.64 11.21 7.83
N TRP A 33 3.87 12.14 6.90
CA TRP A 33 3.26 12.08 5.58
C TRP A 33 3.70 10.83 4.82
N GLY A 34 4.91 10.33 5.06
CA GLY A 34 5.39 9.05 4.56
C GLY A 34 4.57 7.85 5.08
N LEU A 35 4.29 7.80 6.38
CA LEU A 35 3.44 6.78 7.01
C LEU A 35 2.00 6.85 6.50
N ALA A 36 1.41 8.04 6.44
CA ALA A 36 0.06 8.23 5.91
C ALA A 36 -0.06 7.80 4.44
N SER A 37 0.91 8.20 3.60
CA SER A 37 0.93 7.79 2.19
C SER A 37 1.04 6.27 2.03
N ASN A 38 1.92 5.63 2.81
CA ASN A 38 2.05 4.17 2.79
C ASN A 38 0.79 3.46 3.33
N LEU A 39 0.08 4.05 4.30
CA LEU A 39 -1.20 3.52 4.78
C LEU A 39 -2.29 3.63 3.70
N VAL A 40 -2.36 4.75 2.99
CA VAL A 40 -3.26 4.93 1.84
C VAL A 40 -2.93 3.96 0.69
N ALA A 41 -1.70 3.47 0.60
CA ALA A 41 -1.33 2.43 -0.36
C ALA A 41 -1.95 1.05 -0.03
N GLN A 42 -2.30 0.80 1.23
CA GLN A 42 -2.67 -0.55 1.70
C GLN A 42 -3.95 -1.13 1.07
N PRO A 43 -5.04 -0.38 0.81
CA PRO A 43 -6.18 -0.89 0.06
C PRO A 43 -5.80 -1.46 -1.32
N PHE A 44 -4.86 -0.81 -2.01
CA PHE A 44 -4.37 -1.28 -3.31
C PHE A 44 -3.49 -2.53 -3.16
N TRP A 45 -2.60 -2.55 -2.15
CA TRP A 45 -1.81 -3.73 -1.82
C TRP A 45 -2.67 -4.92 -1.42
N LEU A 46 -3.73 -4.71 -0.63
CA LEU A 46 -4.66 -5.76 -0.20
C LEU A 46 -5.39 -6.38 -1.39
N TYR A 47 -5.90 -5.55 -2.31
CA TYR A 47 -6.50 -6.06 -3.53
C TYR A 47 -5.49 -6.80 -4.41
N SER A 48 -4.30 -6.20 -4.63
CA SER A 48 -3.27 -6.80 -5.48
C SER A 48 -2.79 -8.14 -4.94
N SER A 49 -2.54 -8.22 -3.64
CA SER A 49 -2.06 -9.45 -2.98
C SER A 49 -3.16 -10.50 -2.85
N TYR A 50 -4.42 -10.11 -2.62
CA TYR A 50 -5.56 -11.03 -2.69
C TYR A 50 -5.69 -11.66 -4.08
N LYS A 51 -5.57 -10.85 -5.12
CA LYS A 51 -5.61 -11.34 -6.50
C LYS A 51 -4.44 -12.28 -6.80
N SER A 52 -3.23 -11.94 -6.38
CA SER A 52 -2.06 -12.83 -6.51
C SER A 52 -2.23 -14.15 -5.75
N TRP A 53 -2.92 -14.13 -4.60
CA TRP A 53 -3.29 -15.37 -3.91
C TRP A 53 -4.27 -16.20 -4.74
N LYS A 54 -5.32 -15.59 -5.30
CA LYS A 54 -6.30 -16.33 -6.11
C LYS A 54 -5.77 -16.86 -7.44
N GLU A 55 -4.90 -16.11 -8.11
CA GLU A 55 -4.44 -16.44 -9.47
C GLU A 55 -3.11 -17.21 -9.49
N ALA A 56 -2.22 -16.96 -8.52
CA ALA A 56 -0.87 -17.52 -8.48
C ALA A 56 -0.56 -18.27 -7.17
N ASN A 57 -1.57 -18.50 -6.32
CA ASN A 57 -1.44 -19.17 -5.02
C ASN A 57 -0.42 -18.52 -4.07
N GLN A 58 -0.14 -17.22 -4.24
CA GLN A 58 0.81 -16.46 -3.42
C GLN A 58 0.20 -15.96 -2.11
N ILE A 59 -0.22 -16.89 -1.25
CA ILE A 59 -0.88 -16.55 0.02
C ILE A 59 0.01 -15.74 0.98
N SER A 60 1.32 -15.98 0.94
CA SER A 60 2.29 -15.26 1.79
C SER A 60 2.24 -13.75 1.56
N SER A 61 2.13 -13.29 0.31
CA SER A 61 2.05 -11.86 0.00
C SER A 61 0.78 -11.21 0.59
N PHE A 62 -0.35 -11.92 0.54
CA PHE A 62 -1.60 -11.45 1.13
C PHE A 62 -1.50 -11.33 2.65
N PHE A 63 -0.97 -12.36 3.30
CA PHE A 63 -0.78 -12.35 4.76
C PHE A 63 0.20 -11.26 5.21
N THR A 64 1.33 -11.10 4.53
CA THR A 64 2.29 -10.03 4.81
C THR A 64 1.66 -8.64 4.65
N THR A 65 0.81 -8.45 3.65
CA THR A 65 0.11 -7.17 3.43
C THR A 65 -0.84 -6.84 4.59
N ILE A 66 -1.56 -7.84 5.12
CA ILE A 66 -2.43 -7.65 6.30
C ILE A 66 -1.60 -7.18 7.50
N ILE A 67 -0.46 -7.83 7.76
CA ILE A 67 0.43 -7.44 8.86
C ILE A 67 0.96 -6.02 8.66
N ILE A 68 1.46 -5.69 7.47
CA ILE A 68 1.97 -4.35 7.15
C ILE A 68 0.88 -3.29 7.35
N THR A 69 -0.38 -3.61 6.99
CA THR A 69 -1.51 -2.71 7.22
C THR A 69 -1.67 -2.38 8.70
N PHE A 70 -1.61 -3.36 9.60
CA PHE A 70 -1.67 -3.12 11.04
C PHE A 70 -0.46 -2.34 11.57
N VAL A 71 0.74 -2.64 11.07
CA VAL A 71 1.96 -1.90 11.45
C VAL A 71 1.85 -0.43 11.05
N LEU A 72 1.37 -0.13 9.85
CA LEU A 72 1.19 1.24 9.38
C LEU A 72 0.05 1.97 10.12
N LEU A 73 -1.06 1.28 10.40
CA LEU A 73 -2.13 1.83 11.25
C LEU A 73 -1.59 2.22 12.61
N PHE A 74 -0.83 1.32 13.25
CA PHE A 74 -0.20 1.60 14.54
C PHE A 74 0.79 2.75 14.44
N GLY A 75 1.63 2.79 13.40
CA GLY A 75 2.59 3.88 13.18
C GLY A 75 1.92 5.24 13.00
N VAL A 76 0.83 5.31 12.23
CA VAL A 76 0.04 6.54 12.07
C VAL A 76 -0.63 6.94 13.37
N ILE A 77 -1.23 6.00 14.11
CA ILE A 77 -1.83 6.33 15.41
C ILE A 77 -0.76 6.83 16.38
N ASN A 78 0.39 6.15 16.43
CA ASN A 78 1.48 6.53 17.33
C ASN A 78 2.01 7.93 17.01
N TYR A 79 2.31 8.24 15.75
CA TYR A 79 2.92 9.52 15.40
C TYR A 79 2.00 10.72 15.66
N TRP A 80 0.68 10.59 15.46
CA TRP A 80 -0.25 11.72 15.59
C TRP A 80 -0.92 11.86 16.96
N PHE A 81 -0.98 10.79 17.76
CA PHE A 81 -1.74 10.79 19.02
C PHE A 81 -0.88 10.56 20.27
N PHE A 82 0.41 10.21 20.13
CA PHE A 82 1.31 9.93 21.25
C PHE A 82 2.66 10.63 21.05
#